data_AF-A0A857MJJ4-F1
#
_entry.id   AF-A0A857MJJ4-F1
#
_cell.length_a   1.000
_cell.length_b   1.000
_cell.length_c   1.000
_cell.angle_alpha   90.00
_cell.angle_beta   90.00
_cell.angle_gamma   90.00
#
_symmetry.space_group_name_H-M   'P 1'
#
loop_
_entity.id
_entity.type
_entity.pdbx_description
1 polymer ?
#
loop_
_entity_poly.entity_id
_entity_poly.type
_entity_poly.pdbx_seq_one_letter_code
_entity_poly.pdbx_strand_id
1 'polypeptide(L)'
;MVNKKPIGRPQKVNYQIISKLEDSLQYGSTISEACYYAGISRDTFYRYFREDRIFAEKMELARNKLLTIAKSNVSRAIIEGDYESSLWLLEKVVTPSLAIADEVPRV
;
A
#
# COMPACT_ATOMS: atom_id res chain seq x y z
N MET A 1 -31.22 13.44 -0.29
CA MET A 1 -30.14 14.35 0.17
C MET A 1 -29.79 15.28 -0.99
N VAL A 2 -30.03 16.58 -0.86
CA VAL A 2 -29.74 17.57 -1.92
C VAL A 2 -28.25 17.92 -1.87
N ASN A 3 -27.51 17.52 -2.90
CA ASN A 3 -26.09 17.84 -3.02
C ASN A 3 -25.96 19.31 -3.46
N LYS A 4 -25.75 20.21 -2.49
CA LYS A 4 -25.58 21.64 -2.74
C LYS A 4 -24.23 21.84 -3.46
N LYS A 5 -24.25 22.25 -4.74
CA LYS A 5 -23.02 22.54 -5.47
C LYS A 5 -22.32 23.75 -4.80
N PRO A 6 -21.03 23.66 -4.45
CA PRO A 6 -20.33 24.79 -3.85
C PRO A 6 -20.26 25.95 -4.85
N ILE A 7 -20.67 27.13 -4.42
CA ILE A 7 -20.62 28.37 -5.19
C ILE A 7 -19.21 28.96 -4.97
N GLY A 8 -18.29 28.66 -5.88
CA GLY A 8 -16.89 29.10 -5.83
C GLY A 8 -16.00 28.34 -6.82
N ARG A 9 -14.73 28.75 -6.97
CA ARG A 9 -13.74 27.98 -7.75
C ARG A 9 -13.59 26.60 -7.09
N PRO A 10 -13.77 25.49 -7.83
CA PRO A 10 -13.65 24.16 -7.25
C PRO A 10 -12.25 23.98 -6.65
N GLN A 11 -12.18 23.38 -5.46
CA GLN A 11 -10.91 23.04 -4.83
C GLN A 11 -10.14 22.08 -5.74
N LYS A 12 -8.84 22.32 -5.86
CA LYS A 12 -7.93 21.50 -6.68
C LYS A 12 -7.86 20.04 -6.20
N VAL A 13 -8.03 19.81 -4.91
CA VAL A 13 -8.16 18.48 -4.32
C VAL A 13 -9.48 18.45 -3.57
N ASN A 14 -10.38 17.58 -4.01
CA ASN A 14 -11.68 17.34 -3.41
C ASN A 14 -11.81 15.86 -3.02
N TYR A 15 -12.93 15.48 -2.40
CA TYR A 15 -13.16 14.10 -1.98
C TYR A 15 -13.05 13.08 -3.12
N GLN A 16 -13.52 13.42 -4.33
CA GLN A 16 -13.45 12.51 -5.48
C GLN A 16 -12.01 12.24 -5.91
N ILE A 17 -11.16 13.28 -5.89
CA ILE A 17 -9.73 13.16 -6.19
C ILE A 17 -9.04 12.30 -5.12
N ILE A 18 -9.34 12.55 -3.84
CA ILE A 18 -8.80 11.75 -2.73
C ILE A 18 -9.18 10.27 -2.89
N SER A 19 -10.45 9.97 -3.18
CA SER A 19 -10.91 8.59 -3.42
C SER A 19 -10.16 7.93 -4.57
N LYS A 20 -10.02 8.62 -5.71
CA LYS A 20 -9.28 8.08 -6.87
C LYS A 20 -7.81 7.80 -6.57
N LEU A 21 -7.17 8.67 -5.79
CA LEU A 21 -5.80 8.48 -5.35
C LEU A 21 -5.69 7.27 -4.42
N GLU A 22 -6.53 7.21 -3.38
CA GLU A 22 -6.57 6.09 -2.43
C GLU A 22 -6.80 4.76 -3.16
N ASP A 23 -7.79 4.71 -4.07
CA ASP A 23 -8.14 3.54 -4.86
C ASP A 23 -6.99 3.07 -5.75
N SER A 24 -6.28 3.99 -6.43
CA SER A 24 -5.15 3.61 -7.27
C SER A 24 -3.94 3.14 -6.44
N LEU A 25 -3.62 3.86 -5.36
CA LEU A 25 -2.46 3.56 -4.52
C LEU A 25 -2.62 2.23 -3.77
N GLN A 26 -3.84 1.88 -3.31
CA GLN A 26 -4.07 0.61 -2.61
C GLN A 26 -3.84 -0.63 -3.48
N TYR A 27 -3.89 -0.50 -4.80
CA TYR A 27 -3.56 -1.58 -5.74
C TYR A 27 -2.10 -1.54 -6.21
N GLY A 28 -1.24 -0.77 -5.53
CA GLY A 28 0.20 -0.75 -5.79
C GLY A 28 0.63 0.21 -6.91
N SER A 29 -0.26 1.10 -7.36
CA SER A 29 0.12 2.13 -8.34
C SER A 29 1.14 3.09 -7.74
N THR A 30 2.02 3.62 -8.58
CA THR A 30 2.92 4.71 -8.22
C THR A 30 2.15 6.02 -8.04
N ILE A 31 2.75 6.98 -7.33
CA ILE A 31 2.17 8.33 -7.17
C ILE A 31 1.91 8.99 -8.53
N SER A 32 2.77 8.77 -9.51
CA SER A 32 2.61 9.32 -10.87
C SER A 32 1.35 8.77 -11.55
N GLU A 33 1.13 7.46 -11.48
CA GLU A 33 -0.05 6.80 -12.06
C GLU A 33 -1.33 7.20 -11.33
N ALA A 34 -1.29 7.26 -9.99
CA ALA A 34 -2.41 7.71 -9.19
C ALA A 34 -2.78 9.16 -9.51
N CYS A 35 -1.79 10.06 -9.66
CA CYS A 35 -2.00 11.45 -10.06
C CYS A 35 -2.62 11.55 -11.46
N TYR A 36 -2.12 10.75 -12.42
CA TYR A 36 -2.68 10.68 -13.76
C TYR A 36 -4.14 10.23 -13.74
N TYR A 37 -4.46 9.17 -13.01
CA TYR A 37 -5.82 8.65 -12.85
C TYR A 37 -6.77 9.63 -12.15
N ALA A 38 -6.27 10.32 -11.12
CA ALA A 38 -7.03 11.31 -10.36
C ALA A 38 -7.18 12.66 -11.08
N GLY A 39 -6.40 12.91 -12.13
CA GLY A 39 -6.43 14.15 -12.91
C GLY A 39 -5.78 15.34 -12.20
N ILE A 40 -4.75 15.09 -11.38
CA ILE A 40 -3.97 16.14 -10.69
C ILE A 40 -2.50 16.09 -11.07
N SER A 41 -1.81 17.23 -10.94
CA SER A 41 -0.35 17.24 -11.07
C SER A 41 0.33 16.66 -9.82
N ARG A 42 1.52 16.06 -10.01
CA ARG A 42 2.36 15.59 -8.90
C ARG A 42 2.70 16.71 -7.92
N ASP A 43 2.94 17.92 -8.41
CA ASP A 43 3.17 19.10 -7.58
C ASP A 43 1.99 19.39 -6.65
N THR A 44 0.75 19.24 -7.17
CA THR A 44 -0.45 19.39 -6.34
C THR A 44 -0.50 18.31 -5.28
N PHE A 45 -0.23 17.05 -5.65
CA PHE A 45 -0.15 15.95 -4.68
C PHE A 45 0.86 16.24 -3.56
N TYR A 46 2.11 16.55 -3.91
CA TYR A 46 3.18 16.76 -2.92
C TYR A 46 2.99 18.02 -2.09
N ARG A 47 2.30 19.04 -2.62
CA ARG A 47 1.90 20.20 -1.81
C ARG A 47 0.94 19.76 -0.70
N TYR A 48 -0.14 19.08 -1.04
CA TYR A 48 -1.10 18.59 -0.06
C TYR A 48 -0.48 17.55 0.89
N PHE A 49 0.41 16.70 0.40
CA PHE A 49 1.13 15.74 1.22
C PHE A 49 2.01 16.38 2.30
N ARG A 50 2.56 17.58 2.06
CA ARG A 50 3.36 18.31 3.05
C ARG A 50 2.50 19.17 3.98
N GLU A 51 1.43 19.74 3.46
CA GLU A 51 0.60 20.75 4.17
C GLU A 51 -0.55 20.12 4.96
N ASP A 52 -1.06 18.96 4.54
CA ASP A 52 -2.20 18.27 5.15
C ASP A 52 -1.79 16.89 5.66
N ARG A 53 -1.67 16.77 6.98
CA ARG A 53 -1.29 15.52 7.66
C ARG A 53 -2.30 14.40 7.45
N ILE A 54 -3.60 14.72 7.42
CA ILE A 54 -4.66 13.73 7.27
C ILE A 54 -4.60 13.16 5.84
N PHE A 55 -4.37 14.03 4.85
CA PHE A 55 -4.14 13.59 3.48
C PHE A 55 -2.90 12.69 3.39
N ALA A 56 -1.78 13.09 3.98
CA ALA A 56 -0.54 12.32 3.96
C ALA A 56 -0.71 10.92 4.57
N GLU A 57 -1.32 10.84 5.75
CA GLU A 57 -1.60 9.58 6.44
C GLU A 57 -2.48 8.65 5.60
N LYS A 58 -3.55 9.18 4.98
CA LYS A 58 -4.41 8.41 4.08
C LYS A 58 -3.66 7.84 2.88
N MET A 59 -2.83 8.65 2.23
CA MET A 59 -2.06 8.21 1.06
C MET A 59 -1.02 7.16 1.42
N GLU A 60 -0.35 7.29 2.57
CA GLU A 60 0.60 6.29 3.06
C GLU A 60 -0.09 4.98 3.46
N LEU A 61 -1.25 5.04 4.11
CA LEU A 61 -2.05 3.84 4.41
C LEU A 61 -2.47 3.13 3.13
N ALA A 62 -2.95 3.87 2.13
CA ALA A 62 -3.31 3.30 0.84
C ALA A 62 -2.10 2.60 0.20
N ARG A 63 -0.94 3.26 0.11
CA ARG A 63 0.29 2.68 -0.46
C ARG A 63 0.73 1.39 0.24
N ASN A 64 0.59 1.31 1.56
CA ASN A 64 1.04 0.16 2.33
C ASN A 64 0.04 -1.00 2.33
N LYS A 65 -1.20 -0.79 1.87
CA LYS A 65 -2.28 -1.78 1.93
C LYS A 65 -1.94 -3.06 1.17
N LEU A 66 -1.48 -2.97 -0.08
CA LEU A 66 -1.15 -4.15 -0.88
C LEU A 66 -0.04 -4.99 -0.24
N LEU A 67 1.03 -4.34 0.21
CA LEU A 67 2.13 -5.03 0.91
C LEU A 67 1.65 -5.67 2.20
N THR A 68 0.76 -5.01 2.94
CA THR A 68 0.19 -5.54 4.18
C THR A 68 -0.66 -6.79 3.93
N ILE A 69 -1.47 -6.78 2.87
CA ILE A 69 -2.25 -7.95 2.43
C ILE A 69 -1.32 -9.09 2.01
N ALA A 70 -0.28 -8.80 1.22
CA ALA A 70 0.69 -9.80 0.79
C ALA A 70 1.39 -10.46 1.99
N LYS A 71 1.85 -9.64 2.96
CA LYS A 71 2.43 -10.14 4.22
C LYS A 71 1.44 -11.02 4.98
N SER A 72 0.19 -10.58 5.12
CA SER A 72 -0.85 -11.35 5.80
C SER A 72 -1.15 -12.68 5.11
N ASN A 73 -1.09 -12.74 3.79
CA ASN A 73 -1.28 -13.98 3.03
C ASN A 73 -0.15 -14.96 3.30
N VAL A 74 1.11 -14.51 3.25
CA VAL A 74 2.28 -15.34 3.57
C VAL A 74 2.23 -15.81 5.02
N SER A 75 1.93 -14.91 5.96
CA SER A 75 1.76 -15.28 7.39
C SER A 75 0.70 -16.35 7.58
N ARG A 76 -0.43 -16.26 6.88
CA ARG A 76 -1.50 -17.25 6.95
C ARG A 76 -1.07 -18.61 6.40
N ALA A 77 -0.40 -18.64 5.25
CA ALA A 77 0.13 -19.89 4.69
C ALA A 77 1.09 -20.59 5.67
N ILE A 78 1.98 -19.83 6.31
CA ILE A 78 2.90 -20.34 7.35
C ILE A 78 2.11 -20.92 8.53
N ILE A 79 1.09 -20.22 9.04
CA ILE A 79 0.25 -20.69 10.16
C ILE A 79 -0.51 -21.96 9.79
N GLU A 80 -0.96 -22.08 8.54
CA GLU A 80 -1.65 -23.27 8.01
C GLU A 80 -0.71 -24.47 7.81
N GLY A 81 0.60 -24.28 7.96
CA GLY A 81 1.61 -25.33 7.87
C GLY A 81 2.28 -25.43 6.51
N ASP A 82 2.23 -24.39 5.68
CA ASP A 82 3.01 -24.33 4.44
C ASP A 82 4.51 -24.31 4.76
N TYR A 83 5.12 -25.45 4.48
CA TYR A 83 6.50 -25.73 4.76
C TYR A 83 7.46 -24.85 3.92
N GLU A 84 7.12 -24.60 2.65
CA GLU A 84 7.97 -23.82 1.74
C GLU A 84 8.03 -22.35 2.18
N SER A 85 6.87 -21.73 2.46
CA SER A 85 6.80 -20.37 2.98
C SER A 85 7.54 -20.22 4.33
N SER A 86 7.49 -21.26 5.17
CA SER A 86 8.16 -21.28 6.47
C SER A 86 9.69 -21.33 6.32
N LEU A 87 10.20 -22.22 5.46
CA LEU A 87 11.62 -22.29 5.12
C LEU A 87 12.12 -20.98 4.52
N TRP A 88 11.41 -20.44 3.53
CA TRP A 88 11.77 -19.18 2.87
C TRP A 88 11.94 -18.05 3.89
N LEU A 89 11.05 -17.95 4.88
CA LEU A 89 11.16 -16.94 5.94
C LEU A 89 12.39 -17.19 6.82
N LEU A 90 12.63 -18.43 7.23
CA LEU A 90 13.80 -18.81 8.04
C LEU A 90 15.11 -18.48 7.32
N GLU A 91 15.21 -18.74 6.01
CA GLU A 91 16.37 -18.35 5.22
C GLU A 91 16.60 -16.84 5.25
N LYS A 92 15.55 -16.03 5.10
CA LYS A 92 15.69 -14.56 5.14
C LYS A 92 16.03 -14.02 6.53
N VAL A 93 15.61 -14.70 7.59
CA VAL A 93 15.82 -14.25 8.98
C VAL A 93 17.14 -14.77 9.57
N VAL A 94 17.55 -16.00 9.23
CA VAL A 94 18.64 -16.73 9.89
C VAL A 94 19.97 -16.68 9.13
N THR A 95 19.99 -16.25 7.86
CA THR A 95 21.24 -16.21 7.09
C THR A 95 22.05 -14.96 7.45
N PRO A 96 23.12 -15.13 8.27
CA PRO A 96 24.36 -15.62 7.70
C PRO A 96 25.09 -16.78 8.44
N SER A 97 24.51 -17.51 9.41
CA SER A 97 25.36 -18.40 10.24
C SER A 97 25.13 -19.92 10.28
N LEU A 98 23.94 -20.53 10.16
CA LEU A 98 23.86 -22.00 10.33
C LEU A 98 22.69 -22.69 9.62
N ALA A 99 23.04 -23.68 8.78
CA ALA A 99 22.64 -25.09 8.87
C ALA A 99 21.17 -25.51 9.05
N ILE A 100 20.15 -24.70 8.75
CA ILE A 100 18.73 -25.14 8.89
C ILE A 100 18.26 -26.00 7.70
N ALA A 101 18.76 -25.75 6.49
CA ALA A 101 18.26 -26.42 5.28
C ALA A 101 18.58 -27.93 5.22
N ASP A 102 19.59 -28.40 5.95
CA ASP A 102 20.02 -29.81 5.96
C ASP A 102 19.29 -30.66 7.01
N GLU A 103 18.63 -30.05 8.00
CA GLU A 103 17.96 -30.77 9.10
C GLU A 103 16.51 -31.15 8.80
N VAL A 104 15.90 -30.54 7.78
CA VAL A 104 14.48 -30.76 7.52
C VAL A 104 14.26 -31.74 6.37
N PRO A 105 13.44 -32.79 6.56
CA PRO A 105 13.21 -33.80 5.53
C PRO A 105 12.59 -33.18 4.29
N ARG A 106 13.24 -33.37 3.13
CA ARG A 106 12.62 -33.09 1.83
C ARG A 106 11.55 -34.15 1.57
N VAL A 107 10.28 -33.72 1.57
CA VAL A 107 9.12 -34.49 1.12
C VAL A 107 8.99 -34.46 -0.40
#